data_AF-A0A5E7T0A5-F1
#
_entry.id   AF-A0A5E7T0A5-F1
#
_cell.length_a   1.000
_cell.length_b   1.000
_cell.length_c   1.000
_cell.angle_alpha   90.00
_cell.angle_beta   90.00
_cell.angle_gamma   90.00
#
_symmetry.space_group_name_H-M   'P 1'
#
loop_
_entity.id
_entity.type
_entity.pdbx_description
1 polymer ?
#
loop_
_entity_poly.entity_id
_entity_poly.type
_entity_poly.pdbx_seq_one_letter_code
_entity_poly.pdbx_strand_id
1 'polypeptide(L)'
;MFDNWCWITFCSGLVWVSPSSARLGRCQAGSRPLEQHVDDIKITKRYHRFHHLRKELVMENLKVEYLAIINSKEGFCNSIPAFNNLIQSYGSIEIKSKGLIFEGIKFEYDVQQGEIQNNSHLFFHVRLGCQNKSEVIVFLSLLKSIRTILAKAAERPVEVLWDDVSSSLSSDAYPVIHEIENMMRKLITKFMLTKIGLGWTKEAVPREVSESIKTKKNAPGNNYLFETDFIQLSDFLFKPYSTANSSKLMEKVRSALSTSEINIDELKELVPTSNWERYFQPIVSCKSEYLQTRWAKLYELRCLVAHNNFIGHEDYDNILRISGEVKEKLGEALSKLDSIYMSPEQKEEVAENIATTVSSTHAELISIWISIQQLLIETGMNALNHEQARKIIKNKTSTRLIIDKLVEEEVISSDLAKELIKIQLARDIIVHNVDAELNDSILITADLAKHELIEILESFDEASFQATANSTTLTTGDNNEFEEASA
;
A
#
# COMPACT_ATOMS: atom_id res chain seq x y z
N MET A 1 -15.47 6.88 9.54
CA MET A 1 -16.06 8.24 9.45
C MET A 1 -15.02 9.18 10.07
N PHE A 2 -14.52 10.13 9.27
CA PHE A 2 -13.32 10.96 9.46
C PHE A 2 -11.96 10.26 9.38
N ASP A 3 -11.51 10.00 8.15
CA ASP A 3 -10.09 10.00 7.81
C ASP A 3 -9.97 10.60 6.40
N ASN A 4 -9.77 11.91 6.37
CA ASN A 4 -9.18 12.66 5.28
C ASN A 4 -9.07 14.10 5.77
N TRP A 5 -8.15 14.87 5.21
CA TRP A 5 -7.78 16.26 5.51
C TRP A 5 -6.55 16.40 6.41
N CYS A 6 -5.37 16.36 5.78
CA CYS A 6 -4.19 17.04 6.30
C CYS A 6 -3.93 18.27 5.42
N TRP A 7 -4.40 19.44 5.86
CA TRP A 7 -3.92 20.73 5.36
C TRP A 7 -2.99 21.31 6.42
N ILE A 8 -1.68 21.21 6.22
CA ILE A 8 -0.71 22.00 6.98
C ILE A 8 -0.47 23.27 6.18
N THR A 9 -1.10 24.36 6.60
CA THR A 9 -0.85 25.69 6.06
C THR A 9 0.38 26.26 6.75
N PHE A 10 1.51 26.37 6.03
CA PHE A 10 2.63 27.18 6.49
C PHE A 10 2.36 28.65 6.13
N CYS A 11 2.00 29.45 7.14
CA CYS A 11 2.00 30.91 7.05
C CYS A 11 3.45 31.39 6.89
N SER A 12 3.88 31.65 5.66
CA SER A 12 4.99 32.56 5.38
C SER A 12 4.45 33.71 4.55
N GLY A 13 4.53 34.92 5.12
CA GLY A 13 4.00 36.13 4.53
C GLY A 13 4.70 36.46 3.22
N LEU A 14 3.92 36.51 2.14
CA LEU A 14 4.31 37.10 0.87
C LEU A 14 3.35 38.25 0.56
N VAL A 15 3.91 39.44 0.55
CA VAL A 15 3.27 40.70 0.19
C VAL A 15 2.78 40.61 -1.25
N TRP A 16 1.46 40.78 -1.44
CA TRP A 16 0.82 40.89 -2.74
C TRP A 16 1.19 42.22 -3.41
N VAL A 17 1.82 42.15 -4.58
CA VAL A 17 1.88 43.26 -5.53
C VAL A 17 1.09 42.85 -6.78
N SER A 18 0.00 43.58 -7.03
CA SER A 18 -0.93 43.35 -8.15
C SER A 18 -0.30 43.69 -9.51
N PRO A 19 -0.45 42.86 -10.56
CA PRO A 19 -0.12 43.25 -11.92
C PRO A 19 -1.38 43.65 -12.69
N SER A 20 -1.59 44.95 -12.83
CA SER A 20 -2.48 45.50 -13.85
C SER A 20 -1.68 45.99 -15.07
N SER A 21 -2.11 45.52 -16.24
CA SER A 21 -1.82 46.03 -17.59
C SER A 21 -0.42 45.81 -18.21
N ALA A 22 -0.32 44.90 -19.18
CA ALA A 22 0.46 45.12 -20.42
C ALA A 22 0.16 44.07 -21.52
N ARG A 23 -0.66 44.53 -22.47
CA ARG A 23 -0.71 44.27 -23.92
C ARG A 23 -0.01 43.03 -24.53
N LEU A 24 -0.83 42.34 -25.32
CA LEU A 24 -0.53 41.58 -26.54
C LEU A 24 0.65 42.12 -27.37
N GLY A 25 1.61 41.25 -27.67
CA GLY A 25 2.59 41.41 -28.74
C GLY A 25 2.88 40.06 -29.40
N ARG A 26 2.44 39.90 -30.66
CA ARG A 26 2.81 38.79 -31.57
C ARG A 26 4.26 38.99 -32.05
N CYS A 27 5.02 37.90 -32.19
CA CYS A 27 6.08 37.67 -33.20
C CYS A 27 6.37 36.15 -33.21
N GLN A 28 5.87 35.39 -34.19
CA GLN A 28 6.49 34.99 -35.47
C GLN A 28 7.69 34.04 -35.37
N ALA A 29 7.58 32.97 -36.17
CA ALA A 29 8.44 31.82 -36.29
C ALA A 29 9.82 32.14 -36.92
N GLY A 30 10.83 31.37 -36.51
CA GLY A 30 12.15 31.31 -37.14
C GLY A 30 12.73 29.91 -37.00
N SER A 31 13.25 29.39 -38.11
CA SER A 31 13.53 27.98 -38.37
C SER A 31 15.05 27.69 -38.38
N ARG A 32 15.43 26.47 -37.93
CA ARG A 32 16.67 25.69 -38.21
C ARG A 32 17.98 26.07 -37.47
N PRO A 33 18.99 25.17 -37.43
CA PRO A 33 18.98 23.71 -37.16
C PRO A 33 20.10 23.28 -36.17
N LEU A 34 20.17 21.96 -35.91
CA LEU A 34 21.16 21.24 -35.10
C LEU A 34 22.63 21.62 -35.37
N GLU A 35 23.40 21.78 -34.30
CA GLU A 35 24.84 21.49 -34.28
C GLU A 35 25.18 20.58 -33.09
N GLN A 36 25.90 19.51 -33.42
CA GLN A 36 26.46 18.53 -32.50
C GLN A 36 27.61 19.16 -31.72
N HIS A 37 27.60 19.06 -30.40
CA HIS A 37 28.82 19.09 -29.61
C HIS A 37 28.85 17.87 -28.69
N VAL A 38 29.76 16.96 -29.07
CA VAL A 38 30.29 15.87 -28.26
C VAL A 38 31.19 16.53 -27.22
N ASP A 39 30.88 16.34 -25.93
CA ASP A 39 31.86 16.53 -24.86
C ASP A 39 31.76 15.39 -23.85
N ASP A 40 32.84 14.60 -23.87
CA ASP A 40 33.18 13.55 -22.92
C ASP A 40 33.26 14.12 -21.49
N ILE A 41 32.29 13.81 -20.64
CA ILE A 41 32.43 14.00 -19.19
C ILE A 41 32.66 12.64 -18.53
N LYS A 42 33.94 12.45 -18.21
CA LYS A 42 34.50 11.37 -17.40
C LYS A 42 33.64 11.08 -16.16
N ILE A 43 32.94 9.95 -16.22
CA ILE A 43 32.37 9.26 -15.07
C ILE A 43 33.55 8.65 -14.31
N THR A 44 33.99 9.28 -13.21
CA THR A 44 34.87 8.62 -12.25
C THR A 44 34.73 9.21 -10.85
N LYS A 45 34.31 8.34 -9.92
CA LYS A 45 34.54 8.39 -8.47
C LYS A 45 33.93 9.57 -7.70
N ARG A 46 32.62 9.48 -7.42
CA ARG A 46 31.99 10.16 -6.27
C ARG A 46 31.12 9.26 -5.39
N TYR A 47 31.36 7.94 -5.45
CA TYR A 47 30.90 6.98 -4.44
C TYR A 47 32.12 6.66 -3.58
N HIS A 48 32.25 7.31 -2.42
CA HIS A 48 33.05 6.91 -1.23
C HIS A 48 33.15 8.11 -0.26
N ARG A 49 32.04 8.79 0.03
CA ARG A 49 31.99 9.83 1.08
C ARG A 49 30.61 9.85 1.76
N PHE A 50 30.19 8.72 2.31
CA PHE A 50 28.98 8.63 3.14
C PHE A 50 29.25 8.30 4.62
N HIS A 51 30.52 8.29 5.06
CA HIS A 51 30.87 8.00 6.46
C HIS A 51 31.40 9.19 7.27
N HIS A 52 31.33 10.44 6.79
CA HIS A 52 31.95 11.55 7.54
C HIS A 52 31.25 12.92 7.53
N LEU A 53 29.96 12.98 7.20
CA LEU A 53 29.17 14.20 7.39
C LEU A 53 27.94 13.87 8.24
N ARG A 54 28.19 13.68 9.54
CA ARG A 54 27.17 13.87 10.57
C ARG A 54 26.76 15.35 10.43
N LYS A 55 25.70 15.62 9.67
CA LYS A 55 25.12 16.96 9.55
C LYS A 55 24.85 17.40 10.98
N GLU A 56 25.61 18.39 11.40
CA GLU A 56 25.71 18.80 12.78
C GLU A 56 24.36 19.47 13.13
N LEU A 57 23.44 18.72 13.73
CA LEU A 57 22.08 19.17 14.11
C LEU A 57 22.09 20.64 14.56
N VAL A 58 21.45 21.52 13.80
CA VAL A 58 21.35 22.94 14.17
C VAL A 58 20.23 23.06 15.20
N MET A 59 20.50 22.59 16.42
CA MET A 59 19.63 22.73 17.58
C MET A 59 20.09 23.96 18.37
N GLU A 60 19.56 25.13 18.03
CA GLU A 60 19.76 26.35 18.83
C GLU A 60 18.53 26.52 19.73
N ASN A 61 18.76 26.62 21.05
CA ASN A 61 17.72 26.85 22.07
C ASN A 61 16.63 25.77 22.17
N LEU A 62 16.99 24.60 22.70
CA LEU A 62 16.03 23.54 23.00
C LEU A 62 15.26 23.84 24.28
N LYS A 63 13.94 23.64 24.26
CA LYS A 63 13.07 23.70 25.43
C LYS A 63 12.29 22.42 25.57
N VAL A 64 12.11 22.00 26.82
CA VAL A 64 11.30 20.83 27.17
C VAL A 64 10.48 21.13 28.40
N GLU A 65 9.20 20.77 28.36
CA GLU A 65 8.25 21.04 29.42
C GLU A 65 7.52 19.76 29.86
N TYR A 66 7.53 19.51 31.16
CA TYR A 66 6.85 18.37 31.78
C TYR A 66 5.80 18.84 32.77
N LEU A 67 4.69 18.11 32.85
CA LEU A 67 3.67 18.29 33.86
C LEU A 67 3.55 17.01 34.68
N ALA A 68 3.88 17.10 35.97
CA ALA A 68 3.78 16.00 36.91
C ALA A 68 2.69 16.30 37.95
N ILE A 69 1.87 15.28 38.24
CA ILE A 69 0.85 15.34 39.30
C ILE A 69 1.35 14.50 40.46
N ILE A 70 1.55 15.13 41.62
CA ILE A 70 2.07 14.49 42.83
C ILE A 70 1.04 14.57 43.94
N ASN A 71 0.85 13.45 44.64
CA ASN A 71 0.02 13.38 45.83
C ASN A 71 0.77 13.99 47.02
N SER A 72 0.26 15.09 47.58
CA SER A 72 0.90 15.81 48.68
C SER A 72 0.46 15.32 50.07
N LYS A 73 -0.18 14.15 50.15
CA LYS A 73 -0.49 13.49 51.43
C LYS A 73 0.79 13.31 52.26
N GLU A 74 0.61 13.35 53.59
CA GLU A 74 1.69 13.17 54.57
C GLU A 74 2.85 14.18 54.45
N GLY A 75 2.64 15.30 53.75
CA GLY A 75 3.65 16.35 53.58
C GLY A 75 4.70 16.04 52.51
N PHE A 76 4.53 14.97 51.73
CA PHE A 76 5.41 14.65 50.61
C PHE A 76 5.32 15.73 49.51
N CYS A 77 6.47 16.28 49.10
CA CYS A 77 6.60 17.18 47.95
C CYS A 77 5.52 18.29 47.84
N ASN A 78 5.26 18.98 48.95
CA ASN A 78 4.16 19.95 49.07
C ASN A 78 4.50 21.40 48.63
N SER A 79 5.74 21.64 48.21
CA SER A 79 6.25 22.98 47.89
C SER A 79 7.37 22.91 46.85
N ILE A 80 7.62 24.00 46.11
CA ILE A 80 8.73 24.09 45.16
C ILE A 80 10.09 23.72 45.79
N PRO A 81 10.45 24.17 47.02
CA PRO A 81 11.68 23.72 47.68
C PRO A 81 11.73 22.21 47.92
N ALA A 82 10.62 21.59 48.36
CA ALA A 82 10.55 20.15 48.54
C ALA A 82 10.69 19.40 47.21
N PHE A 83 10.07 19.91 46.15
CA PHE A 83 10.21 19.38 44.79
C PHE A 83 11.65 19.50 44.27
N ASN A 84 12.30 20.64 44.47
CA ASN A 84 13.70 20.83 44.09
C ASN A 84 14.63 19.88 44.88
N ASN A 85 14.33 19.59 46.15
CA ASN A 85 15.08 18.59 46.91
C ASN A 85 14.86 17.17 46.36
N LEU A 86 13.63 16.84 45.92
CA LEU A 86 13.34 15.58 45.25
C LEU A 86 14.14 15.44 43.95
N ILE A 87 14.19 16.47 43.11
CA ILE A 87 15.00 16.46 41.88
C ILE A 87 16.50 16.28 42.18
N GLN A 88 17.00 16.94 43.22
CA GLN A 88 18.40 16.84 43.67
C GLN A 88 18.72 15.55 44.43
N SER A 89 17.73 14.68 44.70
CA SER A 89 18.00 13.34 45.26
C SER A 89 18.86 12.47 44.33
N TYR A 90 18.91 12.83 43.05
CA TYR A 90 19.85 12.30 42.09
C TYR A 90 21.16 13.11 42.17
N GLY A 91 22.22 12.51 42.72
CA GLY A 91 23.44 13.21 43.17
C GLY A 91 24.24 13.98 42.10
N SER A 92 23.85 13.90 40.82
CA SER A 92 24.46 14.65 39.72
C SER A 92 23.74 15.97 39.41
N ILE A 93 22.63 16.28 40.08
CA ILE A 93 21.80 17.47 39.83
C ILE A 93 21.94 18.45 40.99
N GLU A 94 22.30 19.70 40.71
CA GLU A 94 22.30 20.82 41.66
C GLU A 94 21.38 21.94 41.16
N ILE A 95 20.42 22.39 41.98
CA ILE A 95 19.54 23.51 41.62
C ILE A 95 20.06 24.79 42.28
N LYS A 96 20.29 25.84 41.47
CA LYS A 96 20.75 27.15 41.94
C LYS A 96 19.71 28.23 41.58
N SER A 97 19.84 29.41 42.16
CA SER A 97 18.86 30.52 42.02
C SER A 97 18.60 30.99 40.57
N LYS A 98 19.41 30.56 39.59
CA LYS A 98 19.26 30.89 38.17
C LYS A 98 19.53 29.68 37.25
N GLY A 99 19.00 28.51 37.58
CA GLY A 99 19.05 27.33 36.72
C GLY A 99 19.49 26.05 37.43
N LEU A 100 19.74 25.02 36.65
CA LEU A 100 20.10 23.68 37.11
C LEU A 100 21.49 23.32 36.58
N ILE A 101 22.34 22.77 37.43
CA ILE A 101 23.65 22.24 37.03
C ILE A 101 23.59 20.72 37.00
N PHE A 102 24.03 20.14 35.89
CA PHE A 102 24.15 18.70 35.69
C PHE A 102 25.48 18.40 35.01
N GLU A 103 26.27 17.51 35.60
CA GLU A 103 27.62 17.17 35.12
C GLU A 103 28.53 18.40 34.87
N GLY A 104 28.39 19.42 35.71
CA GLY A 104 29.17 20.67 35.61
C GLY A 104 28.66 21.68 34.57
N ILE A 105 27.62 21.34 33.82
CA ILE A 105 27.00 22.19 32.80
C ILE A 105 25.73 22.83 33.35
N LYS A 106 25.50 24.11 33.02
CA LYS A 106 24.36 24.88 33.50
C LYS A 106 23.24 24.94 32.46
N PHE A 107 22.05 24.50 32.83
CA PHE A 107 20.83 24.55 32.05
C PHE A 107 19.80 25.53 32.62
N GLU A 108 18.91 26.02 31.76
CA GLU A 108 17.73 26.76 32.21
C GLU A 108 16.78 25.82 32.93
N TYR A 109 16.22 26.28 34.05
CA TYR A 109 15.31 25.51 34.87
C TYR A 109 14.35 26.46 35.59
N ASP A 110 13.08 26.15 35.48
CA ASP A 110 12.00 26.82 36.21
C ASP A 110 10.91 25.80 36.55
N VAL A 111 10.25 26.00 37.70
CA VAL A 111 9.13 25.17 38.14
C VAL A 111 7.99 26.04 38.62
N GLN A 112 6.82 25.80 38.05
CA GLN A 112 5.55 26.32 38.54
C GLN A 112 4.81 25.24 39.33
N GLN A 113 4.20 25.64 40.44
CA GLN A 113 3.34 24.80 41.25
C GLN A 113 1.90 25.34 41.21
N GLY A 114 0.92 24.44 41.30
CA GLY A 114 -0.45 24.81 41.65
C GLY A 114 -1.27 23.62 42.17
N GLU A 115 -2.48 23.91 42.67
CA GLU A 115 -3.38 22.92 43.24
C GLU A 115 -4.34 22.37 42.19
N ILE A 116 -4.59 21.05 42.24
CA ILE A 116 -5.64 20.39 41.45
C ILE A 116 -6.86 20.24 42.36
N GLN A 117 -8.06 20.43 41.81
CA GLN A 117 -9.32 20.35 42.58
C GLN A 117 -9.35 19.11 43.50
N ASN A 118 -9.66 19.33 44.79
CA ASN A 118 -9.43 18.46 45.96
C ASN A 118 -7.98 18.50 46.49
N ASN A 119 -7.75 19.33 47.53
CA ASN A 119 -6.52 19.76 48.25
C ASN A 119 -5.40 18.73 48.59
N SER A 120 -5.38 17.55 47.97
CA SER A 120 -4.39 16.49 48.18
C SER A 120 -3.46 16.27 46.99
N HIS A 121 -3.67 16.97 45.86
CA HIS A 121 -2.84 16.84 44.67
C HIS A 121 -2.31 18.20 44.23
N LEU A 122 -1.02 18.22 43.94
CA LEU A 122 -0.32 19.37 43.37
C LEU A 122 0.15 19.01 41.97
N PHE A 123 0.08 19.97 41.06
CA PHE A 123 0.80 19.88 39.81
C PHE A 123 2.12 20.64 39.91
N PHE A 124 3.14 20.09 39.25
CA PHE A 124 4.42 20.73 39.02
C PHE A 124 4.67 20.80 37.52
N HIS A 125 4.74 22.01 36.99
CA HIS A 125 5.11 22.27 35.60
C HIS A 125 6.60 22.61 35.57
N VAL A 126 7.40 21.68 35.07
CA VAL A 126 8.86 21.76 34.99
C VAL A 126 9.25 22.22 33.60
N ARG A 127 10.04 23.29 33.53
CA ARG A 127 10.54 23.88 32.28
C ARG A 127 12.07 23.79 32.28
N LEU A 128 12.62 23.19 31.24
CA LEU A 128 14.05 22.95 31.05
C LEU A 128 14.49 23.52 29.72
N GLY A 129 15.67 24.14 29.68
CA GLY A 129 16.20 24.74 28.46
C GLY A 129 17.71 24.53 28.28
N CYS A 130 18.11 24.31 27.02
CA CYS A 130 19.51 24.20 26.60
C CYS A 130 19.78 25.18 25.46
N GLN A 131 20.60 26.19 25.74
CA GLN A 131 20.95 27.22 24.75
C GLN A 131 22.09 26.79 23.82
N ASN A 132 22.96 25.89 24.30
CA ASN A 132 24.25 25.64 23.67
C ASN A 132 24.30 24.25 22.99
N LYS A 133 24.54 24.23 21.67
CA LYS A 133 24.51 23.02 20.85
C LYS A 133 25.53 21.95 21.30
N SER A 134 26.70 22.35 21.79
CA SER A 134 27.73 21.41 22.26
C SER A 134 27.30 20.61 23.49
N GLU A 135 26.26 21.04 24.19
CA GLU A 135 25.83 20.50 25.48
C GLU A 135 24.58 19.62 25.36
N VAL A 136 24.04 19.46 24.14
CA VAL A 136 22.78 18.75 23.92
C VAL A 136 22.85 17.29 24.39
N ILE A 137 23.96 16.59 24.18
CA ILE A 137 24.10 15.19 24.64
C ILE A 137 23.92 15.10 26.16
N VAL A 138 24.52 16.03 26.90
CA VAL A 138 24.40 16.09 28.36
C VAL A 138 22.99 16.52 28.76
N PHE A 139 22.37 17.43 28.02
CA PHE A 139 20.98 17.82 28.21
C PHE A 139 20.01 16.64 28.06
N LEU A 140 20.18 15.77 27.07
CA LEU A 140 19.35 14.57 26.91
C LEU A 140 19.47 13.60 28.08
N SER A 141 20.69 13.44 28.62
CA SER A 141 20.93 12.66 29.84
C SER A 141 20.25 13.27 31.06
N LEU A 142 20.24 14.60 31.17
CA LEU A 142 19.48 15.32 32.18
C LEU A 142 17.98 15.06 32.04
N LEU A 143 17.41 15.23 30.83
CA LEU A 143 15.98 14.99 30.58
C LEU A 143 15.57 13.57 30.95
N LYS A 144 16.40 12.57 30.62
CA LYS A 144 16.17 11.17 31.02
C LYS A 144 16.16 10.99 32.53
N SER A 145 17.09 11.63 33.23
CA SER A 145 17.17 11.61 34.70
C SER A 145 15.93 12.25 35.33
N ILE A 146 15.53 13.44 34.86
CA ILE A 146 14.33 14.14 35.32
C ILE A 146 13.08 13.28 35.10
N ARG A 147 12.87 12.75 33.87
CA ARG A 147 11.72 11.86 33.61
C ARG A 147 11.69 10.65 34.53
N THR A 148 12.84 10.05 34.83
CA THR A 148 12.95 8.90 35.74
C THR A 148 12.56 9.27 37.17
N ILE A 149 12.98 10.44 37.65
CA ILE A 149 12.61 10.94 38.98
C ILE A 149 11.11 11.23 39.04
N LEU A 150 10.58 11.94 38.05
CA LEU A 150 9.17 12.29 37.97
C LEU A 150 8.28 11.05 37.86
N ALA A 151 8.67 10.05 37.07
CA ALA A 151 7.92 8.79 36.94
C ALA A 151 7.83 8.00 38.27
N LYS A 152 8.77 8.19 39.20
CA LYS A 152 8.74 7.56 40.53
C LYS A 152 7.90 8.35 41.53
N ALA A 153 7.81 9.66 41.37
CA ALA A 153 7.15 10.56 42.33
C ALA A 153 5.72 10.92 41.93
N ALA A 154 5.40 10.91 40.64
CA ALA A 154 4.09 11.25 40.12
C ALA A 154 3.10 10.09 40.30
N GLU A 155 1.84 10.43 40.58
CA GLU A 155 0.75 9.45 40.71
C GLU A 155 0.23 8.98 39.33
N ARG A 156 0.46 9.79 38.29
CA ARG A 156 0.11 9.51 36.90
C ARG A 156 1.36 9.60 36.01
N PRO A 157 1.33 9.00 34.81
CA PRO A 157 2.36 9.24 33.81
C PRO A 157 2.61 10.73 33.62
N VAL A 158 3.88 11.11 33.51
CA VAL A 158 4.29 12.50 33.33
C VAL A 158 3.87 12.95 31.94
N GLU A 159 3.13 14.04 31.86
CA GLU A 159 2.69 14.60 30.58
C GLU A 159 3.82 15.47 30.00
N VAL A 160 4.09 15.30 28.70
CA VAL A 160 5.06 16.13 27.97
C VAL A 160 4.27 17.24 27.27
N LEU A 161 4.44 18.49 27.72
CA LEU A 161 3.72 19.64 27.18
C LEU A 161 4.43 20.26 25.98
N TRP A 162 5.75 20.17 25.95
CA TRP A 162 6.60 20.72 24.90
C TRP A 162 7.90 19.92 24.81
N ASP A 163 8.37 19.62 23.60
CA ASP A 163 9.61 18.88 23.37
C ASP A 163 10.28 19.31 22.05
N ASP A 164 11.19 20.29 22.15
CA ASP A 164 11.98 20.73 20.99
C ASP A 164 12.98 19.67 20.50
N VAL A 165 13.38 18.72 21.35
CA VAL A 165 14.29 17.64 20.93
C VAL A 165 13.57 16.76 19.91
N SER A 166 12.40 16.25 20.29
CA SER A 166 11.57 15.43 19.40
C SER A 166 11.17 16.21 18.15
N SER A 167 10.79 17.48 18.31
CA SER A 167 10.40 18.37 17.20
C SER A 167 11.54 18.57 16.19
N SER A 168 12.77 18.80 16.67
CA SER A 168 13.95 18.97 15.82
C SER A 168 14.29 17.68 15.07
N LEU A 169 14.29 16.54 15.75
CA LEU A 169 14.58 15.25 15.12
C LEU A 169 13.53 14.87 14.08
N SER A 170 12.24 15.09 14.38
CA SER A 170 11.15 14.89 13.43
C SER A 170 11.28 15.78 12.19
N SER A 171 11.67 17.05 12.40
CA SER A 171 11.89 18.01 11.30
C SER A 171 13.03 17.58 10.38
N ASP A 172 14.10 17.02 10.93
CA ASP A 172 15.24 16.51 10.17
C ASP A 172 14.95 15.15 9.50
N ALA A 173 14.15 14.30 10.15
CA ALA A 173 13.77 12.98 9.64
C ALA A 173 12.78 13.05 8.47
N TYR A 174 11.85 14.00 8.51
CA TYR A 174 10.76 14.09 7.55
C TYR A 174 11.22 14.16 6.08
N PRO A 175 12.20 15.02 5.70
CA PRO A 175 12.73 15.04 4.34
C PRO A 175 13.31 13.71 3.86
N VAL A 176 13.90 12.92 4.77
CA VAL A 176 14.48 11.61 4.43
C VAL A 176 13.37 10.61 4.11
N ILE A 177 12.34 10.53 4.96
CA ILE A 177 11.18 9.65 4.73
C ILE A 177 10.47 10.05 3.44
N HIS A 178 10.24 11.35 3.25
CA HIS A 178 9.61 11.89 2.06
C HIS A 178 10.40 11.57 0.77
N GLU A 179 11.73 11.59 0.80
CA GLU A 179 12.55 11.16 -0.34
C GLU A 179 12.29 9.69 -0.68
N ILE A 180 12.30 8.80 0.31
CA ILE A 180 12.10 7.36 0.11
C ILE A 180 10.70 7.04 -0.42
N GLU A 181 9.68 7.70 0.12
CA GLU A 181 8.30 7.60 -0.38
C GLU A 181 8.24 7.98 -1.87
N ASN A 182 8.82 9.13 -2.23
CA ASN A 182 8.85 9.57 -3.62
C ASN A 182 9.66 8.65 -4.52
N MET A 183 10.72 8.01 -4.03
CA MET A 183 11.47 7.00 -4.78
C MET A 183 10.61 5.76 -5.06
N MET A 184 9.84 5.28 -4.09
CA MET A 184 8.90 4.18 -4.28
C MET A 184 7.81 4.55 -5.30
N ARG A 185 7.18 5.71 -5.14
CA ARG A 185 6.20 6.26 -6.10
C ARG A 185 6.77 6.36 -7.51
N LYS A 186 8.01 6.85 -7.63
CA LYS A 186 8.73 6.94 -8.91
C LYS A 186 8.96 5.57 -9.54
N LEU A 187 9.37 4.57 -8.75
CA LEU A 187 9.58 3.21 -9.24
C LEU A 187 8.28 2.63 -9.78
N ILE A 188 7.21 2.67 -8.98
CA ILE A 188 5.89 2.16 -9.38
C ILE A 188 5.41 2.90 -10.63
N THR A 189 5.40 4.23 -10.62
CA THR A 189 4.95 5.04 -11.78
C THR A 189 5.73 4.69 -13.04
N LYS A 190 7.07 4.62 -12.97
CA LYS A 190 7.90 4.33 -14.14
C LYS A 190 7.67 2.90 -14.62
N PHE A 191 7.56 1.92 -13.71
CA PHE A 191 7.25 0.53 -14.06
C PHE A 191 5.91 0.45 -14.80
N MET A 192 4.86 1.02 -14.23
CA MET A 192 3.53 1.02 -14.83
C MET A 192 3.54 1.73 -16.20
N LEU A 193 4.05 2.96 -16.31
CA LEU A 193 3.97 3.74 -17.56
C LEU A 193 4.81 3.12 -18.68
N THR A 194 6.00 2.61 -18.37
CA THR A 194 6.96 2.19 -19.39
C THR A 194 6.86 0.72 -19.76
N LYS A 195 6.41 -0.15 -18.83
CA LYS A 195 6.35 -1.61 -19.06
C LYS A 195 4.94 -2.08 -19.38
N ILE A 196 3.94 -1.55 -18.69
CA ILE A 196 2.54 -1.90 -18.93
C ILE A 196 1.98 -1.04 -20.07
N GLY A 197 2.24 0.28 -20.07
CA GLY A 197 1.88 1.22 -21.15
C GLY A 197 0.71 2.14 -20.80
N LEU A 198 0.39 3.14 -21.62
CA LEU A 198 -0.62 4.18 -21.27
C LEU A 198 -2.03 3.67 -20.99
N GLY A 199 -2.33 2.44 -21.41
CA GLY A 199 -3.61 1.77 -21.21
C GLY A 199 -4.06 1.66 -19.77
N TRP A 200 -3.24 1.86 -18.73
CA TRP A 200 -3.70 1.96 -17.33
C TRP A 200 -4.00 3.39 -16.86
N THR A 201 -3.59 4.42 -17.64
CA THR A 201 -3.78 5.84 -17.31
C THR A 201 -4.84 6.55 -18.13
N LYS A 202 -5.25 5.98 -19.27
CA LYS A 202 -6.33 6.45 -20.17
C LYS A 202 -6.24 5.68 -21.49
N GLU A 203 -7.31 5.00 -21.87
CA GLU A 203 -8.02 5.21 -23.15
C GLU A 203 -9.12 4.13 -23.37
N ALA A 204 -10.20 4.57 -24.03
CA ALA A 204 -11.32 3.78 -24.56
C ALA A 204 -12.31 3.18 -23.56
N VAL A 205 -13.16 4.03 -22.94
CA VAL A 205 -14.46 3.61 -22.40
C VAL A 205 -15.49 3.57 -23.54
N PRO A 206 -16.06 2.40 -23.90
CA PRO A 206 -17.15 2.34 -24.87
C PRO A 206 -18.39 3.10 -24.36
N ARG A 207 -19.09 3.82 -25.25
CA ARG A 207 -20.25 4.66 -24.89
C ARG A 207 -21.35 3.89 -24.16
N GLU A 208 -21.51 2.61 -24.45
CA GLU A 208 -22.51 1.70 -23.88
C GLU A 208 -22.40 1.51 -22.34
N VAL A 209 -21.22 1.76 -21.75
CA VAL A 209 -20.97 1.60 -20.30
C VAL A 209 -20.67 2.94 -19.60
N SER A 210 -20.60 4.04 -20.37
CA SER A 210 -20.32 5.37 -19.83
C SER A 210 -21.45 5.92 -18.94
N GLU A 211 -22.67 5.41 -19.10
CA GLU A 211 -23.84 5.84 -18.31
C GLU A 211 -23.89 5.21 -16.91
N SER A 212 -23.24 4.06 -16.71
CA SER A 212 -23.19 3.34 -15.44
C SER A 212 -21.90 3.59 -14.64
N ILE A 213 -20.91 4.28 -15.22
CA ILE A 213 -19.64 4.60 -14.56
C ILE A 213 -19.48 6.12 -14.47
N LYS A 214 -19.51 6.68 -13.26
CA LYS A 214 -19.26 8.12 -13.05
C LYS A 214 -17.77 8.38 -13.22
N THR A 215 -17.34 8.64 -14.44
CA THR A 215 -16.02 9.25 -14.67
C THR A 215 -16.11 10.71 -14.20
N LYS A 216 -15.47 11.04 -13.07
CA LYS A 216 -15.32 12.44 -12.67
C LYS A 216 -14.78 13.24 -13.85
N LYS A 217 -15.38 14.41 -14.10
CA LYS A 217 -14.82 15.42 -15.01
C LYS A 217 -13.42 15.77 -14.56
N ASN A 218 -12.44 15.14 -15.20
CA ASN A 218 -11.05 15.55 -15.42
C ASN A 218 -10.55 16.72 -14.55
N ALA A 219 -9.87 16.40 -13.46
CA ALA A 219 -8.59 17.06 -13.21
C ALA A 219 -7.55 16.27 -14.03
N PRO A 220 -7.04 16.82 -15.14
CA PRO A 220 -6.04 16.11 -15.94
C PRO A 220 -4.75 15.97 -15.12
N GLY A 221 -4.45 14.76 -14.65
CA GLY A 221 -3.12 14.40 -14.15
C GLY A 221 -2.98 14.13 -12.65
N ASN A 222 -4.05 13.83 -11.90
CA ASN A 222 -3.85 13.28 -10.56
C ASN A 222 -3.33 11.85 -10.69
N ASN A 223 -2.05 11.63 -10.36
CA ASN A 223 -1.45 10.30 -10.31
C ASN A 223 -2.03 9.62 -9.06
N TYR A 224 -2.90 8.61 -9.21
CA TYR A 224 -3.59 7.89 -8.12
C TYR A 224 -2.66 7.51 -6.95
N LEU A 225 -1.38 7.29 -7.26
CA LEU A 225 -0.36 7.03 -6.27
C LEU A 225 -0.38 8.13 -5.21
N PHE A 226 -0.46 9.42 -5.54
CA PHE A 226 -0.47 10.51 -4.54
C PHE A 226 -1.61 10.43 -3.51
N GLU A 227 -2.69 9.72 -3.80
CA GLU A 227 -3.79 9.47 -2.86
C GLU A 227 -3.61 8.17 -2.07
N THR A 228 -2.65 7.32 -2.47
CA THR A 228 -2.25 6.08 -1.81
C THR A 228 -1.35 6.35 -0.60
N ASP A 229 -1.64 5.71 0.53
CA ASP A 229 -0.86 5.85 1.76
C ASP A 229 0.53 5.17 1.65
N PHE A 230 1.47 5.62 2.49
CA PHE A 230 2.85 5.16 2.53
C PHE A 230 2.94 3.63 2.59
N ILE A 231 2.17 2.99 3.48
CA ILE A 231 2.22 1.53 3.65
C ILE A 231 1.66 0.81 2.42
N GLN A 232 0.56 1.32 1.84
CA GLN A 232 -0.11 0.68 0.69
C GLN A 232 0.75 0.67 -0.57
N LEU A 233 1.73 1.57 -0.70
CA LEU A 233 2.69 1.53 -1.81
C LEU A 233 3.45 0.21 -1.89
N SER A 234 3.65 -0.50 -0.77
CA SER A 234 4.32 -1.81 -0.80
C SER A 234 3.51 -2.85 -1.56
N ASP A 235 2.18 -2.77 -1.52
CA ASP A 235 1.31 -3.82 -2.07
C ASP A 235 1.44 -3.92 -3.59
N PHE A 236 1.68 -2.80 -4.27
CA PHE A 236 1.92 -2.75 -5.72
C PHE A 236 3.09 -3.62 -6.16
N LEU A 237 4.12 -3.75 -5.33
CA LEU A 237 5.31 -4.52 -5.65
C LEU A 237 5.31 -5.89 -5.00
N PHE A 238 4.78 -6.00 -3.79
CA PHE A 238 5.04 -7.15 -2.92
C PHE A 238 3.82 -8.03 -2.66
N LYS A 239 2.60 -7.60 -2.98
CA LYS A 239 1.40 -8.42 -2.81
C LYS A 239 1.42 -9.58 -3.81
N PRO A 240 1.41 -10.85 -3.37
CA PRO A 240 1.41 -11.98 -4.28
C PRO A 240 0.07 -12.11 -5.00
N TYR A 241 0.11 -12.57 -6.25
CA TYR A 241 -1.09 -12.91 -7.00
C TYR A 241 -0.84 -14.12 -7.91
N SER A 242 -1.90 -14.89 -8.12
CA SER A 242 -1.88 -16.01 -9.06
C SER A 242 -2.16 -15.50 -10.47
N THR A 243 -1.38 -15.99 -11.42
CA THR A 243 -1.58 -15.78 -12.86
C THR A 243 -2.16 -17.03 -13.53
N ALA A 244 -2.32 -18.10 -12.76
CA ALA A 244 -2.66 -19.40 -13.29
C ALA A 244 -4.18 -19.62 -13.25
N ASN A 245 -4.73 -20.01 -14.39
CA ASN A 245 -6.11 -20.44 -14.50
C ASN A 245 -6.25 -21.85 -13.91
N SER A 246 -6.88 -21.96 -12.75
CA SER A 246 -7.15 -23.23 -12.04
C SER A 246 -7.78 -24.28 -12.96
N SER A 247 -8.56 -23.88 -13.97
CA SER A 247 -9.15 -24.80 -14.94
C SER A 247 -8.13 -25.55 -15.81
N LYS A 248 -6.96 -24.96 -16.12
CA LYS A 248 -5.88 -25.66 -16.83
C LYS A 248 -5.26 -26.77 -15.99
N LEU A 249 -5.13 -26.55 -14.68
CA LEU A 249 -4.70 -27.59 -13.76
C LEU A 249 -5.74 -28.69 -13.70
N MET A 250 -7.01 -28.34 -13.53
CA MET A 250 -8.11 -29.31 -13.46
C MET A 250 -8.20 -30.15 -14.74
N GLU A 251 -8.05 -29.54 -15.92
CA GLU A 251 -8.02 -30.28 -17.19
C GLU A 251 -6.78 -31.19 -17.29
N LYS A 252 -5.60 -30.72 -16.90
CA LYS A 252 -4.37 -31.56 -16.91
C LYS A 252 -4.47 -32.71 -15.91
N VAL A 253 -4.99 -32.48 -14.72
CA VAL A 253 -5.22 -33.53 -13.72
C VAL A 253 -6.26 -34.52 -14.22
N ARG A 254 -7.33 -34.05 -14.90
CA ARG A 254 -8.39 -34.90 -15.46
C ARG A 254 -7.95 -35.68 -16.71
N SER A 255 -6.97 -35.15 -17.45
CA SER A 255 -6.44 -35.75 -18.68
C SER A 255 -5.15 -36.54 -18.49
N ALA A 256 -4.45 -36.39 -17.36
CA ALA A 256 -3.25 -37.14 -17.02
C ALA A 256 -3.60 -38.60 -16.76
N LEU A 257 -2.93 -39.51 -17.47
CA LEU A 257 -3.11 -40.95 -17.32
C LEU A 257 -2.21 -41.52 -16.22
N SER A 258 -1.19 -40.76 -15.78
CA SER A 258 -0.33 -41.11 -14.65
C SER A 258 0.23 -39.88 -13.94
N THR A 259 0.63 -40.05 -12.67
CA THR A 259 1.27 -38.99 -11.86
C THR A 259 2.61 -38.50 -12.41
N SER A 260 3.26 -39.28 -13.29
CA SER A 260 4.53 -38.91 -13.92
C SER A 260 4.40 -37.92 -15.08
N GLU A 261 3.18 -37.67 -15.56
CA GLU A 261 2.89 -36.67 -16.61
C GLU A 261 2.67 -35.25 -16.04
N ILE A 262 2.54 -35.13 -14.72
CA ILE A 262 2.33 -33.85 -14.05
C ILE A 262 3.71 -33.23 -13.75
N ASN A 263 4.09 -32.22 -14.54
CA ASN A 263 5.34 -31.52 -14.36
C ASN A 263 5.28 -30.59 -13.13
N ILE A 264 6.15 -30.84 -12.15
CA ILE A 264 6.28 -30.03 -10.92
C ILE A 264 6.63 -28.56 -11.22
N ASP A 265 7.35 -28.27 -12.30
CA ASP A 265 7.69 -26.90 -12.65
C ASP A 265 6.48 -26.11 -13.18
N GLU A 266 5.52 -26.78 -13.83
CA GLU A 266 4.24 -26.16 -14.21
C GLU A 266 3.34 -25.94 -12.98
N LEU A 267 3.44 -26.81 -11.96
CA LEU A 267 2.76 -26.61 -10.69
C LEU A 267 3.29 -25.40 -9.92
N LYS A 268 4.59 -25.08 -10.05
CA LYS A 268 5.18 -23.88 -9.44
C LYS A 268 4.64 -22.58 -10.06
N GLU A 269 4.16 -22.59 -11.31
CA GLU A 269 3.53 -21.41 -11.93
C GLU A 269 2.18 -21.04 -11.29
N LEU A 270 1.55 -21.97 -10.55
CA LEU A 270 0.34 -21.72 -9.77
C LEU A 270 0.61 -21.08 -8.41
N VAL A 271 1.87 -21.07 -7.96
CA VAL A 271 2.24 -20.44 -6.69
C VAL A 271 2.11 -18.92 -6.86
N PRO A 272 1.26 -18.24 -6.07
CA PRO A 272 1.15 -16.80 -6.13
C PRO A 272 2.51 -16.16 -5.87
N THR A 273 2.91 -15.27 -6.77
CA THR A 273 4.17 -14.51 -6.66
C THR A 273 3.90 -13.05 -6.94
N SER A 274 4.67 -12.20 -6.29
CA SER A 274 4.55 -10.73 -6.35
C SER A 274 5.20 -10.13 -7.60
N ASN A 275 4.86 -8.89 -7.91
CA ASN A 275 5.53 -8.14 -8.98
C ASN A 275 7.04 -8.04 -8.74
N TRP A 276 7.47 -7.92 -7.48
CA TRP A 276 8.87 -7.91 -7.09
C TRP A 276 9.56 -9.22 -7.45
N GLU A 277 8.99 -10.36 -7.05
CA GLU A 277 9.57 -11.67 -7.33
C GLU A 277 9.61 -11.99 -8.83
N ARG A 278 8.56 -11.61 -9.56
CA ARG A 278 8.45 -11.85 -11.01
C ARG A 278 9.42 -11.00 -11.82
N TYR A 279 9.52 -9.71 -11.53
CA TYR A 279 10.16 -8.75 -12.45
C TYR A 279 11.40 -8.05 -11.88
N PHE A 280 11.51 -7.90 -10.56
CA PHE A 280 12.59 -7.13 -9.93
C PHE A 280 13.66 -8.02 -9.30
N GLN A 281 13.29 -9.12 -8.63
CA GLN A 281 14.22 -10.04 -7.99
C GLN A 281 15.22 -10.69 -8.96
N PRO A 282 14.89 -11.00 -10.23
CA PRO A 282 15.88 -11.50 -11.18
C PRO A 282 16.97 -10.48 -11.54
N ILE A 283 16.67 -9.18 -11.42
CA ILE A 283 17.56 -8.09 -11.85
C ILE A 283 18.20 -7.34 -10.67
N VAL A 284 17.56 -7.35 -9.50
CA VAL A 284 18.04 -6.77 -8.24
C VAL A 284 18.36 -7.92 -7.29
N SER A 285 19.59 -7.97 -6.77
CA SER A 285 19.98 -8.99 -5.77
C SER A 285 19.37 -8.71 -4.39
N CYS A 286 18.04 -8.70 -4.30
CA CYS A 286 17.27 -8.42 -3.10
C CYS A 286 15.97 -9.21 -3.09
N LYS A 287 15.75 -9.96 -2.01
CA LYS A 287 14.49 -10.67 -1.77
C LYS A 287 13.37 -9.71 -1.39
N SER A 288 12.12 -10.10 -1.65
CA SER A 288 10.92 -9.33 -1.35
C SER A 288 10.80 -9.03 0.16
N GLU A 289 11.09 -10.00 1.04
CA GLU A 289 10.91 -9.87 2.49
C GLU A 289 11.87 -8.84 3.10
N TYR A 290 13.06 -8.70 2.52
CA TYR A 290 14.07 -7.73 2.99
C TYR A 290 13.53 -6.29 2.91
N LEU A 291 12.86 -5.94 1.82
CA LEU A 291 12.29 -4.62 1.61
C LEU A 291 10.96 -4.44 2.35
N GLN A 292 10.09 -5.45 2.35
CA GLN A 292 8.81 -5.38 3.07
C GLN A 292 9.01 -5.10 4.56
N THR A 293 9.90 -5.85 5.21
CA THR A 293 10.19 -5.67 6.65
C THR A 293 10.72 -4.27 6.98
N ARG A 294 11.57 -3.73 6.11
CA ARG A 294 12.12 -2.36 6.23
C ARG A 294 11.07 -1.29 5.97
N TRP A 295 10.23 -1.50 4.96
CA TRP A 295 9.16 -0.58 4.61
C TRP A 295 8.13 -0.48 5.74
N ALA A 296 7.71 -1.62 6.30
CA ALA A 296 6.83 -1.67 7.47
C ALA A 296 7.46 -0.98 8.68
N LYS A 297 8.75 -1.20 8.95
CA LYS A 297 9.43 -0.50 10.04
C LYS A 297 9.55 1.01 9.81
N LEU A 298 9.80 1.42 8.58
CA LEU A 298 9.85 2.84 8.20
C LEU A 298 8.48 3.50 8.32
N TYR A 299 7.39 2.78 8.07
CA TYR A 299 6.03 3.25 8.31
C TYR A 299 5.77 3.53 9.80
N GLU A 300 6.15 2.61 10.70
CA GLU A 300 6.06 2.87 12.15
C GLU A 300 6.81 4.14 12.56
N LEU A 301 8.06 4.28 12.09
CA LEU A 301 8.89 5.46 12.38
C LEU A 301 8.32 6.74 11.77
N ARG A 302 7.74 6.67 10.56
CA ARG A 302 7.03 7.78 9.91
C ARG A 302 5.83 8.23 10.72
N CYS A 303 5.07 7.30 11.29
CA CYS A 303 3.94 7.63 12.17
C CYS A 303 4.39 8.36 13.44
N LEU A 304 5.56 8.02 14.00
CA LEU A 304 6.12 8.78 15.12
C LEU A 304 6.39 10.24 14.72
N VAL A 305 7.05 10.43 13.58
CA VAL A 305 7.39 11.77 13.04
C VAL A 305 6.14 12.59 12.73
N ALA A 306 5.15 12.00 12.06
CA ALA A 306 3.98 12.72 11.56
C ALA A 306 2.93 13.03 12.66
N HIS A 307 2.83 12.20 13.70
CA HIS A 307 1.84 12.38 14.78
C HIS A 307 2.39 13.12 16.00
N ASN A 308 3.53 13.80 15.86
CA ASN A 308 4.19 14.55 16.93
C ASN A 308 4.41 13.69 18.20
N ASN A 309 4.74 12.41 18.00
CA ASN A 309 5.09 11.52 19.11
C ASN A 309 6.54 11.75 19.54
N PHE A 310 6.89 11.25 20.72
CA PHE A 310 8.27 11.24 21.19
C PHE A 310 9.16 10.47 20.21
N ILE A 311 10.26 11.11 19.78
CA ILE A 311 11.27 10.50 18.91
C ILE A 311 12.64 10.67 19.55
N GLY A 312 13.36 9.55 19.69
CA GLY A 312 14.73 9.55 20.21
C GLY A 312 15.79 9.61 19.11
N HIS A 313 17.04 9.78 19.51
CA HIS A 313 18.18 9.63 18.58
C HIS A 313 18.27 8.24 17.96
N GLU A 314 17.91 7.18 18.71
CA GLU A 314 17.90 5.82 18.18
C GLU A 314 16.88 5.66 17.04
N ASP A 315 15.69 6.24 17.19
CA ASP A 315 14.65 6.25 16.15
C ASP A 315 15.14 7.03 14.92
N TYR A 316 15.73 8.20 15.14
CA TYR A 316 16.31 9.00 14.07
C TYR A 316 17.43 8.26 13.30
N ASP A 317 18.37 7.64 14.02
CA ASP A 317 19.45 6.84 13.42
C ASP A 317 18.88 5.63 12.66
N ASN A 318 17.82 5.01 13.17
CA ASN A 318 17.10 3.94 12.48
C ASN A 318 16.43 4.45 11.19
N ILE A 319 15.81 5.64 11.20
CA ILE A 319 15.24 6.25 9.98
C ILE A 319 16.33 6.43 8.94
N LEU A 320 17.47 7.02 9.30
CA LEU A 320 18.59 7.24 8.37
C LEU A 320 19.12 5.91 7.80
N ARG A 321 19.34 4.92 8.67
CA ARG A 321 19.88 3.61 8.28
C ARG A 321 18.91 2.86 7.36
N ILE A 322 17.65 2.69 7.78
CA ILE A 322 16.64 1.95 7.02
C ILE A 322 16.35 2.65 5.68
N SER A 323 16.23 3.98 5.70
CA SER A 323 16.05 4.76 4.47
C SER A 323 17.22 4.59 3.51
N GLY A 324 18.46 4.57 4.00
CA GLY A 324 19.65 4.30 3.19
C GLY A 324 19.63 2.91 2.55
N GLU A 325 19.30 1.88 3.33
CA GLU A 325 19.19 0.49 2.86
C GLU A 325 18.10 0.34 1.78
N VAL A 326 16.93 0.94 1.98
CA VAL A 326 15.82 0.94 1.00
C VAL A 326 16.19 1.73 -0.25
N LYS A 327 16.80 2.91 -0.08
CA LYS A 327 17.24 3.79 -1.17
C LYS A 327 18.16 3.09 -2.15
N GLU A 328 19.11 2.32 -1.64
CA GLU A 328 20.06 1.55 -2.45
C GLU A 328 19.31 0.59 -3.40
N LYS A 329 18.38 -0.20 -2.87
CA LYS A 329 17.66 -1.22 -3.64
C LYS A 329 16.64 -0.62 -4.61
N LEU A 330 15.92 0.42 -4.19
CA LEU A 330 15.03 1.15 -5.09
C LEU A 330 15.81 1.85 -6.22
N GLY A 331 16.99 2.39 -5.92
CA GLY A 331 17.88 2.97 -6.93
C GLY A 331 18.38 1.93 -7.94
N GLU A 332 18.77 0.75 -7.46
CA GLU A 332 19.15 -0.37 -8.33
C GLU A 332 17.99 -0.81 -9.24
N ALA A 333 16.79 -1.00 -8.67
CA ALA A 333 15.57 -1.34 -9.40
C ALA A 333 15.24 -0.31 -10.49
N LEU A 334 15.31 0.98 -10.15
CA LEU A 334 15.07 2.07 -11.10
C LEU A 334 16.07 2.08 -12.27
N SER A 335 17.34 1.78 -12.00
CA SER A 335 18.40 1.76 -13.02
C SER A 335 18.28 0.58 -13.99
N LYS A 336 17.78 -0.55 -13.50
CA LYS A 336 17.61 -1.79 -14.28
C LYS A 336 16.19 -1.96 -14.82
N LEU A 337 15.29 -1.01 -14.56
CA LEU A 337 13.90 -1.10 -15.01
C LEU A 337 13.80 -1.35 -16.51
N ASP A 338 14.67 -0.73 -17.32
CA ASP A 338 14.59 -0.81 -18.77
C ASP A 338 14.87 -2.23 -19.30
N SER A 339 15.54 -3.11 -18.54
CA SER A 339 15.78 -4.52 -18.91
C SER A 339 14.58 -5.44 -18.68
N ILE A 340 13.49 -4.96 -18.07
CA ILE A 340 12.27 -5.76 -17.89
C ILE A 340 11.50 -5.82 -19.21
N TYR A 341 11.21 -7.03 -19.67
CA TYR A 341 10.37 -7.31 -20.83
C TYR A 341 9.16 -8.14 -20.41
N MET A 342 7.97 -7.76 -20.89
CA MET A 342 6.70 -8.41 -20.55
C MET A 342 5.89 -8.65 -21.82
N SER A 343 5.25 -9.83 -21.92
CA SER A 343 4.27 -10.12 -22.96
C SER A 343 2.96 -9.32 -22.74
N PRO A 344 2.09 -9.18 -23.75
CA PRO A 344 0.79 -8.53 -23.58
C PRO A 344 -0.06 -9.14 -22.45
N GLU A 345 -0.05 -10.46 -22.30
CA GLU A 345 -0.79 -11.17 -21.24
C GLU A 345 -0.26 -10.82 -19.85
N GLN A 346 1.06 -10.80 -19.68
CA GLN A 346 1.69 -10.43 -18.39
C GLN A 346 1.36 -8.98 -18.01
N LYS A 347 1.22 -8.08 -18.98
CA LYS A 347 0.82 -6.69 -18.73
C LYS A 347 -0.61 -6.61 -18.22
N GLU A 348 -1.51 -7.39 -18.81
CA GLU A 348 -2.91 -7.47 -18.41
C GLU A 348 -3.05 -8.03 -16.99
N GLU A 349 -2.34 -9.11 -16.67
CA GLU A 349 -2.31 -9.73 -15.34
C GLU A 349 -1.84 -8.74 -14.26
N VAL A 350 -0.80 -7.94 -14.55
CA VAL A 350 -0.31 -6.91 -13.63
C VAL A 350 -1.34 -5.79 -13.49
N ALA A 351 -1.95 -5.33 -14.58
CA ALA A 351 -2.96 -4.27 -14.54
C ALA A 351 -4.19 -4.68 -13.71
N GLU A 352 -4.70 -5.91 -13.90
CA GLU A 352 -5.78 -6.48 -13.08
C GLU A 352 -5.41 -6.50 -11.60
N ASN A 353 -4.24 -7.04 -11.26
CA ASN A 353 -3.81 -7.12 -9.87
C ASN A 353 -3.71 -5.73 -9.21
N ILE A 354 -3.20 -4.74 -9.92
CA ILE A 354 -3.12 -3.38 -9.40
C ILE A 354 -4.51 -2.78 -9.19
N ALA A 355 -5.46 -2.97 -10.12
CA ALA A 355 -6.83 -2.49 -9.94
C ALA A 355 -7.49 -3.05 -8.67
N THR A 356 -7.28 -4.35 -8.36
CA THR A 356 -7.77 -4.94 -7.10
C THR A 356 -7.13 -4.36 -5.84
N THR A 357 -5.95 -3.73 -5.96
CA THR A 357 -5.23 -3.16 -4.81
C THR A 357 -5.62 -1.70 -4.57
N VAL A 358 -6.03 -0.98 -5.61
CA VAL A 358 -6.42 0.44 -5.53
C VAL A 358 -7.82 0.61 -4.93
N SER A 359 -8.76 -0.28 -5.23
CA SER A 359 -10.14 -0.17 -4.74
C SER A 359 -10.73 -1.52 -4.34
N SER A 360 -11.41 -1.54 -3.19
CA SER A 360 -12.18 -2.71 -2.75
C SER A 360 -13.34 -3.04 -3.68
N THR A 361 -13.98 -2.04 -4.30
CA THR A 361 -15.07 -2.26 -5.25
C THR A 361 -14.57 -2.82 -6.58
N HIS A 362 -13.36 -2.41 -7.00
CA HIS A 362 -12.69 -3.03 -8.15
C HIS A 362 -12.33 -4.49 -7.86
N ALA A 363 -11.81 -4.76 -6.66
CA ALA A 363 -11.50 -6.12 -6.21
C ALA A 363 -12.73 -7.03 -6.22
N GLU A 364 -13.86 -6.53 -5.75
CA GLU A 364 -15.13 -7.26 -5.73
C GLU A 364 -15.62 -7.58 -7.15
N LEU A 365 -15.65 -6.58 -8.04
CA LEU A 365 -16.05 -6.80 -9.44
C LEU A 365 -15.14 -7.82 -10.15
N ILE A 366 -13.82 -7.68 -9.99
CA ILE A 366 -12.85 -8.60 -10.59
C ILE A 366 -13.04 -10.02 -10.06
N SER A 367 -13.30 -10.19 -8.76
CA SER A 367 -13.57 -11.50 -8.16
C SER A 367 -14.85 -12.15 -8.71
N ILE A 368 -15.93 -11.38 -8.85
CA ILE A 368 -17.18 -11.86 -9.45
C ILE A 368 -16.93 -12.23 -10.92
N TRP A 369 -16.22 -11.39 -11.67
CA TRP A 369 -15.90 -11.63 -13.07
C TRP A 369 -15.06 -12.90 -13.29
N ILE A 370 -14.04 -13.14 -12.46
CA ILE A 370 -13.26 -14.39 -12.51
C ILE A 370 -14.17 -15.61 -12.28
N SER A 371 -15.12 -15.50 -11.34
CA SER A 371 -16.10 -16.57 -11.08
C SER A 371 -16.99 -16.80 -12.29
N ILE A 372 -17.48 -15.74 -12.93
CA ILE A 372 -18.28 -15.80 -14.16
C ILE A 372 -17.49 -16.47 -15.29
N GLN A 373 -16.21 -16.12 -15.47
CA GLN A 373 -15.37 -16.74 -16.49
C GLN A 373 -15.22 -18.25 -16.28
N GLN A 374 -15.05 -18.70 -15.03
CA GLN A 374 -14.98 -20.11 -14.69
C GLN A 374 -16.32 -20.81 -15.00
N LEU A 375 -17.43 -20.24 -14.56
CA LEU A 375 -18.77 -20.76 -14.83
C LEU A 375 -19.04 -20.86 -16.33
N LEU A 376 -18.71 -19.84 -17.12
CA LEU A 376 -18.88 -19.87 -18.59
C LEU A 376 -18.08 -21.00 -19.25
N ILE A 377 -16.87 -21.28 -18.76
CA ILE A 377 -16.06 -22.40 -19.24
C ILE A 377 -16.73 -23.72 -18.87
N GLU A 378 -17.18 -23.87 -17.62
CA GLU A 378 -17.85 -25.09 -17.13
C GLU A 378 -19.17 -25.35 -17.87
N THR A 379 -20.01 -24.33 -18.04
CA THR A 379 -21.22 -24.38 -18.86
C THR A 379 -20.90 -24.78 -20.29
N GLY A 380 -19.86 -24.19 -20.90
CA GLY A 380 -19.39 -24.58 -22.24
C GLY A 380 -18.90 -26.02 -22.31
N MET A 381 -18.25 -26.54 -21.27
CA MET A 381 -17.81 -27.95 -21.24
C MET A 381 -18.98 -28.93 -21.10
N ASN A 382 -20.04 -28.58 -20.40
CA ASN A 382 -21.20 -29.44 -20.20
C ASN A 382 -22.21 -29.37 -21.35
N ALA A 383 -22.41 -28.18 -21.93
CA ALA A 383 -23.41 -27.96 -22.97
C ALA A 383 -22.92 -28.32 -24.38
N LEU A 384 -21.61 -28.24 -24.65
CA LEU A 384 -21.05 -28.42 -25.98
C LEU A 384 -20.43 -29.81 -26.16
N ASN A 385 -20.47 -30.33 -27.38
CA ASN A 385 -19.85 -31.62 -27.69
C ASN A 385 -18.31 -31.58 -27.57
N HIS A 386 -17.69 -32.75 -27.37
CA HIS A 386 -16.26 -32.90 -27.06
C HIS A 386 -15.31 -32.20 -28.05
N GLU A 387 -15.68 -32.07 -29.33
CA GLU A 387 -14.86 -31.38 -30.33
C GLU A 387 -14.99 -29.84 -30.23
N GLN A 388 -16.20 -29.33 -30.01
CA GLN A 388 -16.46 -27.90 -29.80
C GLN A 388 -15.86 -27.41 -28.47
N ALA A 389 -16.05 -28.14 -27.38
CA ALA A 389 -15.46 -27.83 -26.07
C ALA A 389 -13.93 -27.79 -26.14
N ARG A 390 -13.29 -28.74 -26.84
CA ARG A 390 -11.84 -28.73 -27.06
C ARG A 390 -11.35 -27.52 -27.86
N LYS A 391 -12.11 -27.03 -28.85
CA LYS A 391 -11.74 -25.80 -29.60
C LYS A 391 -11.77 -24.57 -28.71
N ILE A 392 -12.73 -24.49 -27.78
CA ILE A 392 -12.85 -23.38 -26.82
C ILE A 392 -11.68 -23.38 -25.83
N ILE A 393 -11.23 -24.54 -25.36
CA ILE A 393 -10.15 -24.63 -24.37
C ILE A 393 -8.77 -24.42 -25.01
N LYS A 394 -8.54 -25.02 -26.18
CA LYS A 394 -7.21 -25.08 -26.82
C LYS A 394 -6.73 -23.74 -27.37
N ASN A 395 -7.64 -22.82 -27.70
CA ASN A 395 -7.31 -21.57 -28.38
C ASN A 395 -7.15 -20.34 -27.46
N LYS A 396 -7.11 -20.49 -26.13
CA LYS A 396 -7.19 -19.32 -25.20
C LYS A 396 -8.36 -18.41 -25.59
N THR A 397 -9.52 -19.02 -25.78
CA THR A 397 -10.65 -18.37 -26.47
C THR A 397 -11.16 -17.20 -25.63
N SER A 398 -11.26 -16.02 -26.26
CA SER A 398 -11.82 -14.81 -25.65
C SER A 398 -13.16 -15.12 -24.99
N THR A 399 -13.40 -14.62 -23.77
CA THR A 399 -14.68 -14.79 -23.05
C THR A 399 -15.88 -14.40 -23.92
N ARG A 400 -15.68 -13.41 -24.79
CA ARG A 400 -16.68 -12.97 -25.78
C ARG A 400 -17.13 -14.09 -26.71
N LEU A 401 -16.19 -14.88 -27.23
CA LEU A 401 -16.46 -15.99 -28.14
C LEU A 401 -17.17 -17.15 -27.42
N ILE A 402 -16.89 -17.35 -26.13
CA ILE A 402 -17.61 -18.35 -25.32
C ILE A 402 -19.07 -17.92 -25.16
N ILE A 403 -19.30 -16.66 -24.81
CA ILE A 403 -20.65 -16.08 -24.69
C ILE A 403 -21.40 -16.23 -26.02
N ASP A 404 -20.79 -15.80 -27.13
CA ASP A 404 -21.42 -15.87 -28.45
C ASP A 404 -21.80 -17.31 -28.81
N LYS A 405 -20.91 -18.28 -28.51
CA LYS A 405 -21.19 -19.70 -28.81
C LYS A 405 -22.30 -20.29 -27.94
N LEU A 406 -22.37 -19.92 -26.66
CA LEU A 406 -23.44 -20.36 -25.76
C LEU A 406 -24.81 -19.77 -26.15
N VAL A 407 -24.84 -18.57 -26.73
CA VAL A 407 -26.07 -17.98 -27.29
C VAL A 407 -26.50 -18.72 -28.56
N GLU A 408 -25.56 -19.05 -29.46
CA GLU A 408 -25.86 -19.80 -30.69
C GLU A 408 -26.52 -21.16 -30.41
N GLU A 409 -26.11 -21.83 -29.34
CA GLU A 409 -26.64 -23.14 -28.93
C GLU A 409 -27.84 -23.01 -27.95
N GLU A 410 -28.37 -21.78 -27.78
CA GLU A 410 -29.53 -21.46 -26.93
C GLU A 410 -29.35 -21.87 -25.44
N VAL A 411 -28.11 -22.00 -24.98
CA VAL A 411 -27.78 -22.37 -23.59
C VAL A 411 -27.96 -21.19 -22.64
N ILE A 412 -27.60 -19.98 -23.10
CA ILE A 412 -27.79 -18.75 -22.34
C ILE A 412 -28.69 -17.78 -23.12
N SER A 413 -29.48 -16.99 -22.38
CA SER A 413 -30.39 -16.03 -22.99
C SER A 413 -29.64 -14.86 -23.64
N SER A 414 -30.25 -14.25 -24.66
CA SER A 414 -29.68 -13.03 -25.29
C SER A 414 -29.55 -11.88 -24.30
N ASP A 415 -30.41 -11.83 -23.26
CA ASP A 415 -30.37 -10.78 -22.25
C ASP A 415 -29.24 -11.01 -21.25
N LEU A 416 -29.03 -12.24 -20.78
CA LEU A 416 -27.85 -12.60 -19.97
C LEU A 416 -26.55 -12.30 -20.72
N ALA A 417 -26.49 -12.63 -22.01
CA ALA A 417 -25.32 -12.30 -22.84
C ALA A 417 -25.02 -10.80 -22.89
N LYS A 418 -26.04 -9.93 -22.99
CA LYS A 418 -25.86 -8.47 -22.95
C LYS A 418 -25.31 -8.02 -21.60
N GLU A 419 -25.81 -8.55 -20.49
CA GLU A 419 -25.31 -8.22 -19.15
C GLU A 419 -23.85 -8.68 -18.97
N LEU A 420 -23.50 -9.89 -19.42
CA LEU A 420 -22.12 -10.40 -19.38
C LEU A 420 -21.15 -9.52 -20.17
N ILE A 421 -21.56 -9.02 -21.34
CA ILE A 421 -20.75 -8.08 -22.12
C ILE A 421 -20.57 -6.75 -21.38
N LYS A 422 -21.63 -6.22 -20.77
CA LYS A 422 -21.53 -4.98 -19.96
C LYS A 422 -20.57 -5.15 -18.80
N ILE A 423 -20.60 -6.30 -18.11
CA ILE A 423 -19.68 -6.63 -17.01
C ILE A 423 -18.25 -6.72 -17.53
N GLN A 424 -18.02 -7.39 -18.66
CA GLN A 424 -16.70 -7.48 -19.30
C GLN A 424 -16.14 -6.08 -19.60
N LEU A 425 -16.95 -5.23 -20.22
CA LEU A 425 -16.56 -3.85 -20.53
C LEU A 425 -16.29 -3.03 -19.27
N ALA A 426 -17.08 -3.20 -18.21
CA ALA A 426 -16.82 -2.55 -16.92
C ALA A 426 -15.49 -3.00 -16.30
N ARG A 427 -15.15 -4.30 -16.36
CA ARG A 427 -13.84 -4.83 -15.96
C ARG A 427 -12.72 -4.23 -16.80
N ASP A 428 -12.88 -4.19 -18.11
CA ASP A 428 -11.87 -3.62 -19.01
C ASP A 428 -11.61 -2.14 -18.67
N ILE A 429 -12.66 -1.38 -18.36
CA ILE A 429 -12.54 0.02 -17.95
C ILE A 429 -11.74 0.16 -16.66
N ILE A 430 -12.02 -0.60 -15.60
CA ILE A 430 -11.30 -0.43 -14.32
C ILE A 430 -9.84 -0.90 -14.39
N VAL A 431 -9.55 -1.91 -15.20
CA VAL A 431 -8.18 -2.41 -15.42
C VAL A 431 -7.35 -1.40 -16.21
N HIS A 432 -8.01 -0.70 -17.14
CA HIS A 432 -7.39 0.31 -17.99
C HIS A 432 -7.54 1.75 -17.44
N ASN A 433 -8.27 1.92 -16.34
CA ASN A 433 -8.49 3.18 -15.66
C ASN A 433 -8.82 2.92 -14.19
N VAL A 434 -7.78 2.81 -13.38
CA VAL A 434 -7.88 2.60 -11.92
C VAL A 434 -8.55 3.75 -11.17
N ASP A 435 -8.73 4.92 -11.80
CA ASP A 435 -9.49 6.04 -11.21
C ASP A 435 -11.00 5.99 -11.53
N ALA A 436 -11.46 4.95 -12.25
CA ALA A 436 -12.87 4.80 -12.60
C ALA A 436 -13.72 4.46 -11.37
N GLU A 437 -14.67 5.32 -11.02
CA GLU A 437 -15.68 5.04 -10.00
C GLU A 437 -16.76 4.12 -10.58
N LEU A 438 -16.81 2.87 -10.10
CA LEU A 438 -17.89 1.94 -10.39
C LEU A 438 -19.17 2.36 -9.66
N ASN A 439 -20.31 2.17 -10.30
CA ASN A 439 -21.61 2.25 -9.65
C ASN A 439 -22.00 0.89 -9.05
N ASP A 440 -22.62 0.91 -7.87
CA ASP A 440 -23.13 -0.29 -7.18
C ASP A 440 -24.08 -1.11 -8.06
N SER A 441 -24.77 -0.48 -9.02
CA SER A 441 -25.62 -1.19 -9.97
C SER A 441 -24.87 -2.24 -10.80
N ILE A 442 -23.61 -1.99 -11.16
CA ILE A 442 -22.81 -2.94 -11.96
C ILE A 442 -22.45 -4.18 -11.10
N LEU A 443 -22.15 -3.97 -9.82
CA LEU A 443 -21.88 -5.08 -8.89
C LEU A 443 -23.12 -5.96 -8.72
N ILE A 444 -24.29 -5.35 -8.55
CA ILE A 444 -25.57 -6.07 -8.48
C ILE A 444 -25.82 -6.85 -9.77
N THR A 445 -25.65 -6.23 -10.93
CA THR A 445 -25.77 -6.91 -12.23
C THR A 445 -24.81 -8.09 -12.34
N ALA A 446 -23.55 -7.93 -11.90
CA ALA A 446 -22.56 -8.99 -11.93
C ALA A 446 -22.92 -10.17 -11.03
N ASP A 447 -23.42 -9.89 -9.82
CA ASP A 447 -23.86 -10.93 -8.90
C ASP A 447 -25.09 -11.68 -9.42
N LEU A 448 -26.08 -10.98 -10.00
CA LEU A 448 -27.24 -11.60 -10.63
C LEU A 448 -26.86 -12.48 -11.82
N ALA A 449 -25.99 -12.00 -12.72
CA ALA A 449 -25.52 -12.77 -13.87
C ALA A 449 -24.74 -14.02 -13.43
N LYS A 450 -23.97 -13.92 -12.34
CA LYS A 450 -23.29 -15.08 -11.74
C LYS A 450 -24.30 -16.11 -11.21
N HIS A 451 -25.34 -15.69 -10.50
CA HIS A 451 -26.38 -16.59 -9.99
C HIS A 451 -27.12 -17.29 -11.14
N GLU A 452 -27.50 -16.55 -12.19
CA GLU A 452 -28.17 -17.14 -13.37
C GLU A 452 -27.28 -18.20 -14.05
N LEU A 453 -25.97 -17.97 -14.17
CA LEU A 453 -25.04 -18.99 -14.69
C LEU A 453 -24.93 -20.23 -13.80
N ILE A 454 -25.01 -20.08 -12.47
CA ILE A 454 -25.02 -21.22 -11.55
C ILE A 454 -26.29 -22.04 -11.75
N GLU A 455 -27.45 -21.41 -11.82
CA GLU A 455 -28.73 -22.10 -12.06
C GLU A 455 -28.71 -22.87 -13.40
N ILE A 456 -28.15 -22.27 -14.45
CA ILE A 456 -27.96 -22.94 -15.74
C ILE A 456 -27.06 -24.16 -15.59
N LEU A 457 -25.95 -24.04 -14.86
CA LEU A 457 -25.02 -25.14 -14.65
C LEU A 457 -25.67 -26.29 -13.87
N GLU A 458 -26.39 -25.99 -12.79
CA GLU A 458 -27.13 -26.96 -11.97
C GLU A 458 -28.19 -27.72 -12.79
N SER A 459 -28.81 -27.07 -13.77
CA SER A 459 -29.80 -27.72 -14.64
C SER A 459 -29.22 -28.89 -15.47
N PHE A 460 -27.91 -28.84 -15.80
CA PHE A 460 -27.24 -29.95 -16.49
C PHE A 460 -27.01 -31.15 -15.57
N ASP A 461 -26.71 -30.89 -14.29
CA ASP A 461 -26.52 -31.95 -13.30
C ASP A 461 -27.84 -32.68 -13.02
N GLU A 462 -28.95 -31.95 -12.90
CA GLU A 462 -30.29 -32.55 -12.74
C GLU A 462 -30.72 -33.39 -13.96
N ALA A 463 -30.45 -32.90 -15.17
CA ALA A 463 -30.74 -33.63 -16.41
C ALA A 463 -29.91 -34.92 -16.53
N SER A 464 -28.66 -34.91 -16.07
CA SER A 464 -27.79 -36.10 -16.03
C SER A 464 -28.29 -37.16 -15.04
N PHE A 465 -28.86 -36.73 -13.91
CA PHE A 465 -29.43 -37.60 -12.88
C PHE A 465 -30.75 -38.26 -13.33
N GLN A 466 -31.59 -37.52 -14.05
CA GLN A 466 -32.82 -38.08 -14.63
C GLN A 466 -32.54 -39.05 -15.79
N ALA A 467 -31.52 -38.81 -16.62
CA ALA A 467 -31.12 -39.72 -17.68
C ALA A 467 -30.57 -41.06 -17.15
N THR A 468 -29.82 -41.03 -16.04
CA THR A 468 -29.33 -42.25 -15.36
C THR A 468 -30.45 -43.00 -14.62
N ALA A 469 -31.40 -42.31 -13.99
CA ALA A 469 -32.58 -42.93 -13.38
C ALA A 469 -33.50 -43.63 -14.41
N ASN A 470 -33.68 -43.01 -15.59
CA ASN A 470 -34.47 -43.59 -16.69
C ASN A 470 -33.78 -44.76 -17.39
N SER A 471 -32.44 -44.78 -17.45
CA SER A 471 -31.67 -45.94 -17.95
C SER A 471 -31.73 -47.14 -17.01
N THR A 472 -31.91 -46.92 -15.70
CA THR A 472 -31.94 -48.00 -14.69
C THR A 472 -33.31 -48.67 -14.60
N THR A 473 -34.38 -47.98 -15.01
CA THR A 473 -35.76 -48.50 -15.02
C THR A 473 -36.13 -49.27 -16.28
N LEU A 474 -35.28 -49.26 -17.32
CA LEU A 474 -35.50 -50.00 -18.58
C LEU A 474 -34.83 -51.38 -18.64
N THR A 475 -34.12 -51.82 -17.59
CA THR A 475 -33.47 -53.14 -17.53
C THR A 475 -34.09 -54.14 -16.56
N THR A 476 -35.24 -53.83 -15.93
CA THR A 476 -35.96 -54.75 -15.05
C THR A 476 -37.33 -55.08 -15.62
N GLY A 477 -37.35 -55.91 -16.67
CA GLY A 477 -38.60 -56.30 -17.33
C GLY A 477 -38.39 -57.33 -18.41
N ASP A 478 -37.73 -58.44 -18.07
CA ASP A 478 -38.06 -59.79 -18.58
C ASP A 478 -37.07 -60.81 -18.01
N ASN A 479 -37.55 -62.04 -17.82
CA ASN A 479 -36.88 -63.25 -17.29
C ASN A 479 -37.18 -63.55 -15.81
N ASN A 480 -38.44 -63.89 -15.53
CA ASN A 480 -38.77 -64.85 -14.47
C ASN A 480 -39.16 -66.18 -15.14
N GLU A 481 -38.17 -67.04 -15.37
CA GLU A 481 -38.41 -68.45 -15.62
C GLU A 481 -37.17 -69.26 -15.18
N PHE A 482 -37.44 -70.36 -14.46
CA PHE A 482 -36.55 -71.46 -14.06
C PHE A 482 -35.85 -71.45 -12.68
N GLU A 483 -36.39 -72.38 -11.87
CA GLU A 483 -35.72 -73.44 -11.09
C GLU A 483 -35.36 -73.23 -9.61
N GLU A 484 -36.25 -73.80 -8.79
CA GLU A 484 -35.93 -74.50 -7.53
C GLU A 484 -34.81 -75.53 -7.73
N ALA A 485 -33.78 -75.50 -6.87
CA ALA A 485 -33.24 -76.70 -6.20
C ALA A 485 -32.12 -76.36 -5.19
N SER A 486 -32.37 -76.74 -3.93
CA SER A 486 -31.44 -77.24 -2.91
C SER A 486 -30.12 -76.49 -2.61
N ALA A 487 -29.99 -75.95 -1.39
CA ALA A 487 -29.39 -76.63 -0.23
C ALA A 487 -29.42 -75.71 1.00
#